data_AF-Q7NP30-F1
#
_entry.id   AF-Q7NP30-F1
#
_cell.length_a   1.000
_cell.length_b   1.000
_cell.length_c   1.000
_cell.angle_alpha   90.00
_cell.angle_beta   90.00
_cell.angle_gamma   90.00
#
_symmetry.space_group_name_H-M   'P 1'
#
loop_
_entity.id
_entity.type
_entity.pdbx_description
1 polymer ?
#
loop_
_entity_poly.entity_id
_entity_poly.type
_entity_poly.pdbx_seq_one_letter_code
_entity_poly.pdbx_strand_id
1 'polypeptide(L)'
;MTSVYSIAPIFVLRDPRVFRDEFGRSGLFVLKNPWLDLLQRYRNAQESRVSKYSLFDAVRLKESVVLAEGGTAGAGTPGAIVEIFEDGKAYLVELFGNWVKYDSQGQLAPAHPDELNVFQETLGVELAYPHQLQLIAPAAEAAGVRTRLAVLLDKLPESLLLQVHDFADLLNQQRIADKSS
;
A
#
# COMPACT_ATOMS: atom_id res chain seq x y z
N MET A 1 -29.64 -41.95 -11.72
CA MET A 1 -28.37 -41.23 -11.45
C MET A 1 -28.70 -40.00 -10.63
N THR A 2 -28.19 -40.02 -9.40
CA THR A 2 -28.14 -39.00 -8.32
C THR A 2 -27.75 -37.61 -8.86
N SER A 3 -28.22 -36.44 -8.40
CA SER A 3 -28.33 -35.89 -7.03
C SER A 3 -29.29 -34.65 -7.06
N VAL A 4 -30.44 -34.62 -6.37
CA VAL A 4 -30.74 -34.08 -5.00
C VAL A 4 -30.47 -32.57 -4.79
N TYR A 5 -31.56 -31.85 -4.49
CA TYR A 5 -31.73 -30.46 -4.03
C TYR A 5 -30.84 -30.04 -2.83
N SER A 6 -30.54 -28.74 -2.67
CA SER A 6 -30.80 -28.03 -1.41
C SER A 6 -30.64 -26.51 -1.48
N ILE A 7 -31.58 -25.85 -0.82
CA ILE A 7 -31.75 -24.43 -0.52
C ILE A 7 -30.71 -23.96 0.52
N ALA A 8 -30.37 -22.66 0.50
CA ALA A 8 -29.41 -21.94 1.33
C ALA A 8 -29.60 -22.09 2.86
N PRO A 9 -28.63 -21.55 3.65
CA PRO A 9 -29.09 -20.68 4.73
C PRO A 9 -28.34 -19.35 4.83
N ILE A 10 -29.17 -18.33 5.04
CA ILE A 10 -28.90 -17.04 5.67
C ILE A 10 -28.35 -17.31 7.09
N PHE A 11 -27.19 -16.76 7.44
CA PHE A 11 -26.72 -16.72 8.82
C PHE A 11 -27.12 -15.40 9.47
N VAL A 12 -28.14 -15.48 10.33
CA VAL A 12 -28.49 -14.49 11.34
C VAL A 12 -27.44 -14.56 12.45
N LEU A 13 -26.73 -13.46 12.72
CA LEU A 13 -25.91 -13.32 13.93
C LEU A 13 -26.83 -13.24 15.16
N ARG A 14 -26.82 -14.28 15.99
CA ARG A 14 -27.40 -14.28 17.34
C ARG A 14 -26.38 -14.86 18.33
N ASP A 15 -25.89 -13.98 19.21
CA ASP A 15 -25.50 -14.18 20.63
C ASP A 15 -24.66 -15.42 21.02
N PRO A 16 -23.44 -15.28 21.61
CA PRO A 16 -22.59 -16.42 21.93
C PRO A 16 -23.09 -17.18 23.17
N ARG A 17 -23.55 -18.41 22.99
CA ARG A 17 -23.80 -19.37 24.08
C ARG A 17 -22.60 -20.28 24.31
N VAL A 18 -22.13 -20.29 25.56
CA VAL A 18 -21.13 -21.24 26.10
C VAL A 18 -21.72 -22.65 26.08
N PHE A 19 -21.03 -23.61 25.45
CA PHE A 19 -21.36 -25.04 25.52
C PHE A 19 -20.33 -25.81 26.37
N ARG A 20 -20.81 -26.75 27.18
CA ARG A 20 -20.00 -27.73 27.95
C ARG A 20 -20.04 -29.07 27.24
N ASP A 21 -18.93 -29.81 27.29
CA ASP A 21 -18.89 -31.21 26.86
C ASP A 21 -19.48 -32.16 27.91
N GLU A 22 -19.60 -33.43 27.53
CA GLU A 22 -20.20 -34.54 28.29
C GLU A 22 -19.41 -34.89 29.57
N PHE A 23 -18.24 -34.26 29.76
CA PHE A 23 -17.36 -34.42 30.91
C PHE A 23 -17.25 -33.15 31.76
N GLY A 24 -18.06 -32.13 31.47
CA GLY A 24 -18.15 -30.90 32.27
C GLY A 24 -16.94 -29.99 32.19
N ARG A 25 -16.06 -30.12 31.17
CA ARG A 25 -14.90 -29.25 31.01
C ARG A 25 -15.23 -28.07 30.12
N SER A 26 -14.97 -26.86 30.62
CA SER A 26 -15.01 -25.64 29.82
C SER A 26 -13.72 -25.53 29.00
N GLY A 27 -13.75 -26.00 27.75
CA GLY A 27 -12.69 -25.74 26.78
C GLY A 27 -13.01 -24.50 25.95
N LEU A 28 -12.12 -23.49 25.97
CA LEU A 28 -12.17 -22.39 25.03
C LEU A 28 -11.73 -22.91 23.66
N PHE A 29 -12.67 -23.41 22.85
CA PHE A 29 -12.38 -23.70 21.46
C PHE A 29 -12.24 -22.37 20.71
N VAL A 30 -11.02 -21.85 20.66
CA VAL A 30 -10.65 -20.84 19.67
C VAL A 30 -10.75 -21.54 18.32
N LEU A 31 -11.87 -21.36 17.63
CA LEU A 31 -11.98 -21.67 16.21
C LEU A 31 -10.81 -20.95 15.54
N LYS A 32 -9.77 -21.70 15.17
CA LYS A 32 -8.64 -21.16 14.42
C LYS A 32 -9.23 -20.58 13.15
N ASN A 33 -9.27 -19.26 13.11
CA ASN A 33 -9.78 -18.54 11.96
C ASN A 33 -8.85 -18.91 10.78
N PRO A 34 -9.34 -19.67 9.77
CA PRO A 34 -8.50 -20.11 8.65
C PRO A 34 -7.96 -18.92 7.86
N TRP A 35 -8.61 -17.75 7.97
CA TRP A 35 -8.11 -16.48 7.45
C TRP A 35 -6.84 -16.00 8.14
N LEU A 36 -6.65 -16.24 9.44
CA LEU A 36 -5.45 -15.84 10.17
C LEU A 36 -4.23 -16.68 9.75
N ASP A 37 -4.44 -17.97 9.53
CA ASP A 37 -3.41 -18.90 9.04
C ASP A 37 -3.07 -18.61 7.57
N LEU A 38 -4.07 -18.29 6.73
CA LEU A 38 -3.86 -17.86 5.35
C LEU A 38 -3.10 -16.52 5.29
N LEU A 39 -3.49 -15.54 6.11
CA LEU A 39 -2.81 -14.24 6.20
C LEU A 39 -1.39 -14.37 6.76
N GLN A 40 -1.16 -15.28 7.72
CA GLN A 40 0.17 -15.55 8.23
C GLN A 40 1.04 -16.27 7.20
N ARG A 41 0.49 -17.23 6.43
CA ARG A 41 1.19 -17.88 5.32
C ARG A 41 1.49 -16.91 4.19
N TYR A 42 0.57 -16.00 3.89
CA TYR A 42 0.77 -14.93 2.91
C TYR A 42 1.86 -13.96 3.38
N ARG A 43 1.82 -13.53 4.66
CA ARG A 43 2.86 -12.72 5.30
C ARG A 43 4.24 -13.41 5.26
N ASN A 44 4.31 -14.66 5.66
CA ASN A 44 5.56 -15.45 5.66
C ASN A 44 6.07 -15.73 4.23
N ALA A 45 5.18 -15.87 3.23
CA ALA A 45 5.56 -16.04 1.83
C ALA A 45 6.05 -14.72 1.19
N GLN A 46 5.55 -13.57 1.65
CA GLN A 46 6.10 -12.26 1.28
C GLN A 46 7.46 -12.00 1.96
N GLU A 47 7.67 -12.51 3.18
CA GLU A 47 8.94 -12.44 3.90
C GLU A 47 10.07 -13.32 3.31
N SER A 48 9.79 -14.18 2.33
CA SER A 48 10.80 -15.09 1.76
C SER A 48 11.43 -14.64 0.43
N ARG A 49 11.12 -13.44 -0.07
CA ARG A 49 11.80 -12.80 -1.23
C ARG A 49 11.86 -11.28 -1.02
N VAL A 50 12.72 -10.87 -0.09
CA VAL A 50 12.67 -9.50 0.43
C VAL A 50 13.57 -8.60 -0.40
N SER A 51 12.95 -7.83 -1.32
CA SER A 51 13.58 -6.64 -1.84
C SER A 51 13.93 -5.71 -0.67
N LYS A 52 15.11 -5.10 -0.71
CA LYS A 52 15.59 -4.23 0.37
C LYS A 52 14.68 -3.00 0.58
N TYR A 53 14.01 -2.57 -0.48
CA TYR A 53 13.05 -1.47 -0.47
C TYR A 53 11.70 -1.96 -1.00
N SER A 54 10.63 -1.28 -0.58
CA SER A 54 9.26 -1.46 -1.03
C SER A 54 8.84 -0.34 -1.97
N LEU A 55 7.76 -0.59 -2.73
CA LEU A 55 7.17 0.41 -3.60
C LEU A 55 6.68 1.60 -2.76
N PHE A 56 7.03 2.82 -3.18
CA PHE A 56 6.83 4.11 -2.51
C PHE A 56 7.62 4.33 -1.22
N ASP A 57 8.62 3.51 -0.92
CA ASP A 57 9.60 3.90 0.08
C ASP A 57 10.25 5.22 -0.34
N ALA A 58 10.26 6.19 0.57
CA ALA A 58 11.04 7.41 0.39
C ALA A 58 12.51 7.06 0.61
N VAL A 59 13.33 7.38 -0.38
CA VAL A 59 14.76 7.11 -0.40
C VAL A 59 15.54 8.38 -0.67
N ARG A 60 16.84 8.36 -0.39
CA ARG A 60 17.78 9.32 -0.94
C ARG A 60 18.92 8.62 -1.66
N LEU A 61 19.45 9.29 -2.67
CA LEU A 61 20.70 8.89 -3.31
C LEU A 61 21.88 9.05 -2.34
N LYS A 62 22.80 8.09 -2.36
CA LYS A 62 24.09 8.16 -1.65
C LYS A 62 25.21 8.71 -2.50
N GLU A 63 25.04 8.67 -3.81
CA GLU A 63 26.00 9.14 -4.81
C GLU A 63 25.25 9.84 -5.94
N SER A 64 25.98 10.59 -6.76
CA SER A 64 25.38 11.29 -7.87
C SER A 64 25.01 10.34 -9.01
N VAL A 65 23.88 10.58 -9.67
CA VAL A 65 23.40 9.81 -10.83
C VAL A 65 23.16 10.76 -11.99
N VAL A 66 23.56 10.37 -13.19
CA VAL A 66 23.29 11.13 -14.43
C VAL A 66 21.85 10.90 -14.83
N LEU A 67 21.13 11.98 -15.12
CA LEU A 67 19.73 11.91 -15.53
C LEU A 67 19.62 11.64 -17.03
N ALA A 68 18.61 10.87 -17.44
CA ALA A 68 18.38 10.51 -18.84
C ALA A 68 18.11 11.76 -19.71
N GLU A 69 17.43 12.77 -19.15
CA GLU A 69 17.13 14.05 -19.82
C GLU A 69 18.30 15.04 -19.80
N GLY A 70 19.41 14.66 -19.17
CA GLY A 70 20.59 15.49 -18.99
C GLY A 70 20.67 16.13 -17.61
N GLY A 71 21.90 16.48 -17.21
CA GLY A 71 22.20 16.93 -15.85
C GLY A 71 22.48 15.76 -14.90
N THR A 72 22.58 16.10 -13.61
CA THR A 72 23.00 15.16 -12.57
C THR A 72 22.18 15.39 -11.31
N ALA A 73 21.55 14.34 -10.78
CA ALA A 73 21.04 14.34 -9.41
C ALA A 73 22.19 14.06 -8.46
N GLY A 74 22.39 14.93 -7.48
CA GLY A 74 23.50 14.82 -6.53
C GLY A 74 23.27 13.76 -5.45
N ALA A 75 24.34 13.40 -4.74
CA ALA A 75 24.22 12.68 -3.49
C ALA A 75 23.30 13.45 -2.52
N GLY A 76 22.38 12.75 -1.86
CA GLY A 76 21.38 13.33 -0.97
C GLY A 76 20.06 13.68 -1.64
N THR A 77 19.96 13.64 -2.97
CA THR A 77 18.69 13.89 -3.68
C THR A 77 17.61 12.91 -3.20
N PRO A 78 16.46 13.41 -2.73
CA PRO A 78 15.34 12.58 -2.31
C PRO A 78 14.63 11.95 -3.53
N GLY A 79 13.98 10.82 -3.30
CA GLY A 79 13.19 10.14 -4.31
C GLY A 79 12.21 9.14 -3.72
N ALA A 80 11.38 8.56 -4.57
CA ALA A 80 10.45 7.50 -4.23
C ALA A 80 10.64 6.29 -5.15
N ILE A 81 10.61 5.09 -4.58
CA ILE A 81 10.60 3.86 -5.38
C ILE A 81 9.28 3.79 -6.15
N VAL A 82 9.34 3.72 -7.47
CA VAL A 82 8.16 3.62 -8.35
C VAL A 82 8.10 2.29 -9.11
N GLU A 83 9.20 1.53 -9.16
CA GLU A 83 9.20 0.16 -9.66
C GLU A 83 10.32 -0.68 -9.00
N ILE A 84 10.12 -2.01 -8.91
CA ILE A 84 11.08 -2.95 -8.35
C ILE A 84 11.35 -4.04 -9.39
N PHE A 85 12.62 -4.21 -9.77
CA PHE A 85 13.05 -5.22 -10.74
C PHE A 85 13.75 -6.40 -10.06
N GLU A 86 13.54 -7.59 -10.62
CA GLU A 86 14.22 -8.83 -10.27
C GLU A 86 14.32 -9.08 -8.75
N ASP A 87 13.20 -9.04 -8.04
CA ASP A 87 13.14 -9.24 -6.59
C ASP A 87 14.04 -8.26 -5.79
N GLY A 88 14.22 -7.04 -6.29
CA GLY A 88 14.94 -5.97 -5.61
C GLY A 88 16.43 -5.86 -5.93
N LYS A 89 16.88 -6.40 -7.06
CA LYS A 89 18.23 -6.16 -7.57
C LYS A 89 18.40 -4.75 -8.15
N ALA A 90 17.33 -4.17 -8.68
CA ALA A 90 17.29 -2.79 -9.16
C ALA A 90 15.92 -2.16 -8.91
N TYR A 91 15.88 -0.84 -8.91
CA TYR A 91 14.70 -0.04 -8.59
C TYR A 91 14.58 1.09 -9.60
N LEU A 92 13.36 1.40 -10.02
CA LEU A 92 13.08 2.66 -10.68
C LEU A 92 12.72 3.69 -9.60
N VAL A 93 13.39 4.83 -9.61
CA VAL A 93 13.27 5.87 -8.59
C VAL A 93 12.90 7.18 -9.24
N GLU A 94 11.76 7.74 -8.85
CA GLU A 94 11.42 9.13 -9.16
C GLU A 94 12.23 10.04 -8.23
N LEU A 95 13.06 10.90 -8.79
CA LEU A 95 13.96 11.81 -8.06
C LEU A 95 13.35 13.20 -8.00
N PHE A 96 13.36 13.80 -6.81
CA PHE A 96 12.71 15.07 -6.54
C PHE A 96 13.71 16.20 -6.31
N GLY A 97 13.38 17.37 -6.85
CA GLY A 97 14.15 18.60 -6.72
C GLY A 97 13.55 19.51 -5.66
N ASN A 98 13.52 20.80 -5.97
CA ASN A 98 13.01 21.83 -5.09
C ASN A 98 11.49 21.84 -5.03
N TRP A 99 10.98 22.48 -3.98
CA TRP A 99 9.59 22.91 -3.93
C TRP A 99 9.38 24.07 -4.89
N VAL A 100 8.38 23.94 -5.75
CA VAL A 100 8.06 24.91 -6.80
C VAL A 100 6.56 25.15 -6.89
N LYS A 101 6.18 26.25 -7.52
CA LYS A 101 4.80 26.53 -7.95
C LYS A 101 4.80 27.23 -9.29
N TYR A 102 3.66 27.23 -9.96
CA TYR A 102 3.47 28.05 -11.15
C TYR A 102 3.29 29.52 -10.77
N ASP A 103 4.05 30.39 -11.41
CA ASP A 103 3.86 31.84 -11.33
C ASP A 103 2.70 32.32 -12.22
N SER A 104 2.45 33.63 -12.23
CA SER A 104 1.40 34.24 -13.07
C SER A 104 1.62 34.07 -14.58
N GLN A 105 2.82 33.67 -15.01
CA GLN A 105 3.17 33.40 -16.40
C GLN A 105 3.15 31.90 -16.73
N GLY A 106 2.81 31.04 -15.76
CA GLY A 106 2.83 29.59 -15.92
C GLY A 106 4.23 28.97 -15.91
N GLN A 107 5.23 29.69 -15.40
CA GLN A 107 6.60 29.21 -15.25
C GLN A 107 6.82 28.63 -13.84
N LEU A 108 7.73 27.66 -13.72
CA LEU A 108 8.12 27.12 -12.41
C LEU A 108 8.97 28.14 -11.65
N ALA A 109 8.53 28.51 -10.46
CA ALA A 109 9.25 29.37 -9.53
C ALA A 109 9.50 28.65 -8.20
N PRO A 110 10.67 28.85 -7.56
CA PRO A 110 10.93 28.31 -6.22
C PRO A 110 9.86 28.73 -5.22
N ALA A 111 9.48 27.83 -4.33
CA ALA A 111 8.46 28.06 -3.32
C ALA A 111 8.80 27.39 -1.99
N HIS A 112 8.19 27.87 -0.90
CA HIS A 112 8.23 27.19 0.38
C HIS A 112 7.14 26.11 0.45
N PRO A 113 7.39 24.93 1.04
CA PRO A 113 6.41 23.84 1.15
C PRO A 113 5.09 24.21 1.85
N ASP A 114 5.07 25.29 2.64
CA ASP A 114 3.89 25.75 3.36
C ASP A 114 2.98 26.69 2.54
N GLU A 115 3.38 27.05 1.32
CA GLU A 115 2.57 27.91 0.46
C GLU A 115 1.49 27.13 -0.30
N LEU A 116 0.44 27.82 -0.72
CA LEU A 116 -0.64 27.22 -1.51
C LEU A 116 -0.18 26.86 -2.93
N ASN A 117 -0.70 25.75 -3.44
CA ASN A 117 -0.42 25.24 -4.80
C ASN A 117 1.06 24.94 -5.07
N VAL A 118 1.81 24.59 -4.02
CA VAL A 118 3.20 24.14 -4.10
C VAL A 118 3.26 22.63 -4.29
N PHE A 119 4.23 22.20 -5.09
CA PHE A 119 4.55 20.80 -5.31
C PHE A 119 6.06 20.62 -5.43
N GLN A 120 6.55 19.41 -5.25
CA GLN A 120 7.97 19.11 -5.44
C GLN A 120 8.22 18.80 -6.91
N GLU A 121 9.22 19.43 -7.53
CA GLU A 121 9.55 19.16 -8.93
C GLU A 121 10.14 17.74 -9.09
N THR A 122 9.80 17.08 -10.19
CA THR A 122 10.43 15.82 -10.59
C THR A 122 11.65 16.14 -11.46
N LEU A 123 12.83 15.71 -11.02
CA LEU A 123 14.08 15.84 -11.78
C LEU A 123 14.20 14.78 -12.86
N GLY A 124 13.68 13.58 -12.61
CA GLY A 124 13.77 12.45 -13.52
C GLY A 124 13.34 11.15 -12.85
N VAL A 125 13.21 10.10 -13.65
CA VAL A 125 12.88 8.75 -13.21
C VAL A 125 14.01 7.83 -13.63
N GLU A 126 14.82 7.40 -12.67
CA GLU A 126 16.12 6.78 -12.94
C GLU A 126 16.24 5.38 -12.34
N LEU A 127 16.99 4.52 -13.05
CA LEU A 127 17.35 3.22 -12.54
C LEU A 127 18.42 3.37 -11.45
N ALA A 128 18.14 2.82 -10.26
CA ALA A 128 19.05 2.82 -9.14
C ALA A 128 19.21 1.42 -8.54
N TYR A 129 20.39 1.18 -7.97
CA TYR A 129 20.74 -0.08 -7.33
C TYR A 129 20.70 0.03 -5.80
N PRO A 130 20.48 -1.08 -5.07
CA PRO A 130 20.32 -1.03 -3.61
C PRO A 130 21.51 -0.45 -2.82
N HIS A 131 22.71 -0.42 -3.41
CA HIS A 131 23.88 0.21 -2.81
C HIS A 131 23.85 1.73 -2.91
N GLN A 132 23.20 2.30 -3.94
CA GLN A 132 23.07 3.73 -4.20
C GLN A 132 21.98 4.40 -3.35
N LEU A 133 21.10 3.61 -2.74
CA LEU A 133 19.94 4.11 -2.03
C LEU A 133 20.10 4.04 -0.50
N GLN A 134 19.46 4.98 0.18
CA GLN A 134 19.24 4.97 1.62
C GLN A 134 17.76 5.22 1.89
N LEU A 135 17.14 4.39 2.73
CA LEU A 135 15.76 4.60 3.17
C LEU A 135 15.68 5.87 4.04
N ILE A 136 14.74 6.76 3.71
CA ILE A 136 14.37 7.93 4.52
C ILE A 136 13.16 7.56 5.38
N ALA A 137 12.10 7.07 4.73
CA ALA A 137 10.85 6.69 5.39
C ALA A 137 10.19 5.55 4.60
N PRO A 138 9.54 4.58 5.28
CA PRO A 138 8.81 3.53 4.61
C PRO A 138 7.58 4.09 3.87
N ALA A 139 7.10 3.37 2.85
CA ALA A 139 5.90 3.73 2.10
C ALA A 139 4.67 4.01 2.98
N ALA A 140 4.55 3.34 4.13
CA ALA A 140 3.48 3.58 5.10
C ALA A 140 3.46 5.00 5.68
N GLU A 141 4.62 5.66 5.69
CA GLU A 141 4.82 7.02 6.22
C GLU A 141 4.97 8.03 5.08
N ALA A 142 5.62 7.65 3.98
CA ALA A 142 5.87 8.51 2.83
C ALA A 142 4.68 8.64 1.89
N ALA A 143 3.89 7.57 1.70
CA ALA A 143 2.76 7.56 0.79
C ALA A 143 1.43 7.68 1.54
N GLY A 144 0.59 8.62 1.08
CA GLY A 144 -0.78 8.76 1.56
C GLY A 144 -1.57 7.45 1.41
N VAL A 145 -2.58 7.25 2.27
CA VAL A 145 -3.42 6.03 2.28
C VAL A 145 -3.97 5.70 0.90
N ARG A 146 -4.31 6.72 0.09
CA ARG A 146 -4.81 6.54 -1.29
C ARG A 146 -3.79 5.87 -2.21
N THR A 147 -2.54 6.35 -2.21
CA THR A 147 -1.46 5.80 -3.03
C THR A 147 -1.15 4.36 -2.64
N ARG A 148 -1.12 4.07 -1.34
CA ARG A 148 -0.96 2.70 -0.84
C ARG A 148 -2.12 1.78 -1.24
N LEU A 149 -3.35 2.29 -1.20
CA LEU A 149 -4.52 1.53 -1.63
C LEU A 149 -4.46 1.24 -3.13
N ALA A 150 -4.12 2.22 -3.97
CA ALA A 150 -4.03 2.06 -5.42
C ALA A 150 -3.09 0.91 -5.81
N VAL A 151 -1.91 0.83 -5.20
CA VAL A 151 -0.96 -0.28 -5.45
C VAL A 151 -1.45 -1.62 -4.96
N LEU A 152 -2.19 -1.67 -3.85
CA LEU A 152 -2.79 -2.90 -3.39
C LEU A 152 -3.86 -3.36 -4.40
N LEU A 153 -4.70 -2.46 -4.88
CA LEU A 153 -5.76 -2.77 -5.84
C LEU A 153 -5.21 -3.34 -7.15
N ASP A 154 -4.13 -2.78 -7.70
CA ASP A 154 -3.50 -3.29 -8.94
C ASP A 154 -3.01 -4.75 -8.86
N LYS A 155 -2.71 -5.24 -7.65
CA LYS A 155 -2.17 -6.59 -7.43
C LYS A 155 -3.24 -7.61 -7.07
N LEU A 156 -4.45 -7.17 -6.76
CA LEU A 156 -5.51 -8.06 -6.30
C LEU A 156 -6.24 -8.69 -7.49
N PRO A 157 -6.57 -10.00 -7.42
CA PRO A 157 -7.48 -10.60 -8.38
C PRO A 157 -8.89 -9.98 -8.25
N GLU A 158 -9.65 -9.99 -9.33
CA GLU A 158 -11.00 -9.41 -9.42
C GLU A 158 -11.92 -9.82 -8.26
N SER A 159 -11.84 -11.08 -7.82
CA SER A 159 -12.65 -11.61 -6.71
C SER A 159 -12.35 -10.97 -5.35
N LEU A 160 -11.12 -10.51 -5.12
CA LEU A 160 -10.73 -9.76 -3.93
C LEU A 160 -11.02 -8.27 -4.10
N LEU A 161 -10.90 -7.73 -5.32
CA LEU A 161 -11.30 -6.35 -5.62
C LEU A 161 -12.78 -6.11 -5.33
N LEU A 162 -13.66 -7.03 -5.74
CA LEU A 162 -15.08 -6.96 -5.42
C LEU A 162 -15.35 -6.94 -3.91
N GLN A 163 -14.60 -7.71 -3.12
CA GLN A 163 -14.74 -7.68 -1.65
C GLN A 163 -14.29 -6.35 -1.05
N VAL A 164 -13.20 -5.77 -1.56
CA VAL A 164 -12.74 -4.44 -1.13
C VAL A 164 -13.76 -3.36 -1.50
N HIS A 165 -14.35 -3.46 -2.70
CA HIS A 165 -15.43 -2.58 -3.15
C HIS A 165 -16.64 -2.66 -2.22
N ASP A 166 -17.17 -3.86 -1.96
CA ASP A 166 -18.35 -4.05 -1.11
C ASP A 166 -18.12 -3.51 0.31
N PHE A 167 -16.91 -3.68 0.84
CA PHE A 167 -16.53 -3.11 2.13
C PHE A 167 -16.46 -1.58 2.11
N ALA A 168 -15.88 -0.98 1.07
CA ALA A 168 -15.83 0.47 0.92
C ALA A 168 -17.24 1.08 0.78
N ASP A 169 -18.13 0.41 0.04
CA ASP A 169 -19.54 0.80 -0.10
C ASP A 169 -20.28 0.77 1.23
N LEU A 170 -20.08 -0.29 2.03
CA LEU A 170 -20.64 -0.37 3.38
C LEU A 170 -20.21 0.82 4.25
N LEU A 171 -18.92 1.17 4.26
CA LEU A 171 -18.40 2.31 5.01
C LEU A 171 -19.02 3.63 4.54
N ASN A 172 -19.21 3.80 3.22
CA ASN A 172 -19.83 5.00 2.67
C ASN A 172 -21.31 5.10 3.06
N GLN A 173 -22.05 3.99 3.05
CA GLN A 173 -23.44 3.94 3.50
C GLN A 173 -23.57 4.30 4.98
N GLN A 174 -22.71 3.76 5.85
CA GLN A 174 -22.69 4.11 7.28
C GLN A 174 -22.45 5.60 7.50
N ARG A 175 -21.47 6.18 6.81
CA ARG A 175 -21.20 7.63 6.87
C ARG A 175 -22.40 8.47 6.43
N ILE A 176 -23.13 8.02 5.41
CA ILE A 176 -24.34 8.72 4.92
C ILE A 176 -25.45 8.63 5.98
N ALA A 177 -25.65 7.45 6.57
CA ALA A 177 -26.64 7.24 7.63
C ALA A 177 -26.36 8.11 8.87
N ASP A 178 -25.10 8.18 9.32
CA ASP A 178 -24.69 8.99 10.47
C ASP A 178 -24.87 10.50 10.24
N LYS A 179 -24.82 10.96 8.99
CA LYS A 179 -25.06 12.37 8.63
C LYS A 179 -26.53 12.73 8.49
N SER A 180 -27.40 11.73 8.36
CA SER A 180 -28.85 11.89 8.25
C SER A 180 -29.59 11.75 9.59
N SER A 181 -28.85 11.51 10.68
CA SER A 181 -29.36 11.38 12.04
C SER A 181 -28.98 12.58 12.91
#